data_AF-A0A3D3DKH2-F1
#
_entry.id   AF-A0A3D3DKH2-F1
#
_cell.length_a   1.000
_cell.length_b   1.000
_cell.length_c   1.000
_cell.angle_alpha   90.00
_cell.angle_beta   90.00
_cell.angle_gamma   90.00
#
_symmetry.space_group_name_H-M   'P 1'
#
loop_
_entity.id
_entity.type
_entity.pdbx_description
1 polymer ?
#
loop_
_entity_poly.entity_id
_entity_poly.type
_entity_poly.pdbx_seq_one_letter_code
_entity_poly.pdbx_strand_id
1 'polypeptide(L)'
;AGGGSRCPASAESIAAGMHYLRMEGRETYKSAVQAMETAAEEALRRCEIDISRIKCIIPHQANRRIIDAVVERLGGKPEQLFVNLHKYGNTSAASVVIALDEAVASGRIQRGDLVLLVAFGGGLTWGAAVIEW
;
A
#
# COMPACT_ATOMS: atom_id res chain seq x y z
N ALA A 1 -14.75 3.05 17.66
CA ALA A 1 -13.41 2.72 18.17
C ALA A 1 -13.13 3.58 19.39
N GLY A 2 -12.51 2.99 20.41
CA GLY A 2 -12.07 3.62 21.65
C GLY A 2 -10.57 3.43 21.86
N GLY A 3 -10.05 3.88 23.01
CA GLY A 3 -8.62 3.85 23.33
C GLY A 3 -7.86 5.14 23.00
N GLY A 4 -8.56 6.19 22.55
CA GLY A 4 -8.00 7.53 22.32
C GLY A 4 -8.70 8.60 23.17
N SER A 5 -8.37 9.88 23.00
CA SER A 5 -8.93 10.97 23.83
C SER A 5 -10.46 11.13 23.75
N ARG A 6 -11.07 10.83 22.59
CA ARG A 6 -12.53 10.89 22.39
C ARG A 6 -13.30 9.81 23.16
N CYS A 7 -12.68 8.65 23.39
CA CYS A 7 -13.23 7.54 24.16
C CYS A 7 -12.06 6.85 24.88
N PRO A 8 -11.65 7.39 26.05
CA PRO A 8 -10.54 6.87 26.82
C PRO A 8 -10.81 5.44 27.30
N ALA A 9 -9.75 4.75 27.72
CA ALA A 9 -9.90 3.42 28.30
C ALA A 9 -10.66 3.50 29.64
N SER A 10 -11.78 2.79 29.70
CA SER A 10 -12.58 2.49 30.90
C SER A 10 -12.95 1.00 30.93
N ALA A 11 -13.44 0.51 32.08
CA ALA A 11 -13.90 -0.87 32.22
C ALA A 11 -14.99 -1.21 31.18
N GLU A 12 -15.91 -0.28 30.93
CA GLU A 12 -17.00 -0.44 29.96
C GLU A 12 -16.45 -0.49 28.52
N SER A 13 -15.52 0.39 28.16
CA SER A 13 -14.95 0.43 26.81
C SER A 13 -14.12 -0.82 26.48
N ILE A 14 -13.46 -1.41 27.50
CA ILE A 14 -12.69 -2.64 27.38
C ILE A 14 -13.64 -3.82 27.24
N ALA A 15 -14.66 -3.91 28.10
CA ALA A 15 -15.69 -4.95 28.03
C ALA A 15 -16.43 -4.94 26.67
N ALA A 16 -16.67 -3.76 26.09
CA ALA A 16 -17.27 -3.60 24.77
C ALA A 16 -16.30 -3.83 23.58
N GLY A 17 -15.04 -4.19 23.84
CA GLY A 17 -14.03 -4.44 22.81
C GLY A 17 -13.81 -3.25 21.88
N MET A 18 -13.91 -2.02 22.39
CA MET A 18 -13.82 -0.81 21.57
C MET A 18 -12.40 -0.51 21.07
N HIS A 19 -11.39 -1.09 21.71
CA HIS A 19 -9.97 -0.95 21.37
C HIS A 19 -9.53 -1.82 20.17
N TYR A 20 -10.36 -2.77 19.74
CA TYR A 20 -10.07 -3.56 18.55
C TYR A 20 -10.22 -2.73 17.27
N LEU A 21 -9.35 -2.99 16.30
CA LEU A 21 -9.50 -2.49 14.94
C LEU A 21 -10.79 -3.06 14.32
N ARG A 22 -11.58 -2.19 13.72
CA ARG A 22 -12.79 -2.54 12.97
C ARG A 22 -12.70 -1.89 11.60
N MET A 23 -13.07 -2.62 10.56
CA MET A 23 -12.94 -2.17 9.19
C MET A 23 -14.13 -2.63 8.36
N GLU A 24 -14.72 -1.69 7.61
CA GLU A 24 -15.75 -1.97 6.61
C GLU A 24 -15.08 -2.42 5.31
N GLY A 25 -14.81 -3.72 5.18
CA GLY A 25 -13.91 -4.25 4.15
C GLY A 25 -14.31 -3.95 2.70
N ARG A 26 -15.62 -3.97 2.37
CA ARG A 26 -16.10 -3.75 1.00
C ARG A 26 -15.89 -2.30 0.53
N GLU A 27 -16.23 -1.34 1.38
CA GLU A 27 -16.05 0.07 1.04
C GLU A 27 -14.57 0.46 1.10
N THR A 28 -13.83 -0.08 2.08
CA THR A 28 -12.37 0.10 2.17
C THR A 28 -11.68 -0.41 0.91
N TYR A 29 -12.09 -1.56 0.37
CA TYR A 29 -11.53 -2.11 -0.88
C TYR A 29 -11.66 -1.13 -2.04
N LYS A 30 -12.88 -0.61 -2.29
CA LYS A 30 -13.13 0.29 -3.42
C LYS A 30 -12.33 1.58 -3.28
N SER A 31 -12.36 2.19 -2.10
CA SER A 31 -11.62 3.42 -1.82
C SER A 31 -10.12 3.20 -1.93
N ALA A 32 -9.61 2.06 -1.47
CA ALA A 32 -8.18 1.75 -1.54
C ALA A 32 -7.68 1.65 -2.99
N VAL A 33 -8.40 0.92 -3.84
CA VAL A 33 -8.00 0.74 -5.25
C VAL A 33 -8.02 2.09 -5.96
N GLN A 34 -9.10 2.86 -5.85
CA GLN A 34 -9.24 4.17 -6.50
C GLN A 34 -8.19 5.17 -5.99
N ALA A 35 -7.97 5.24 -4.68
CA ALA A 35 -7.04 6.18 -4.09
C ALA A 35 -5.58 5.89 -4.49
N MET A 36 -5.19 4.61 -4.52
CA MET A 36 -3.84 4.22 -4.92
C MET A 36 -3.59 4.41 -6.41
N GLU A 37 -4.58 4.11 -7.26
CA GLU A 37 -4.55 4.44 -8.69
C GLU A 37 -4.31 5.94 -8.91
N THR A 38 -5.17 6.79 -8.35
CA THR A 38 -5.02 8.26 -8.46
C THR A 38 -3.66 8.75 -7.95
N ALA A 39 -3.18 8.21 -6.82
CA ALA A 39 -1.89 8.59 -6.26
C ALA A 39 -0.72 8.24 -7.21
N ALA A 40 -0.73 7.02 -7.73
CA ALA A 40 0.31 6.52 -8.62
C ALA A 40 0.31 7.23 -9.97
N GLU A 41 -0.85 7.46 -10.58
CA GLU A 41 -0.98 8.24 -11.81
C GLU A 41 -0.43 9.66 -11.64
N GLU A 42 -0.77 10.33 -10.53
CA GLU A 42 -0.28 11.67 -10.25
C GLU A 42 1.25 11.69 -10.04
N ALA A 43 1.81 10.68 -9.37
CA ALA A 43 3.26 10.56 -9.19
C ALA A 43 3.97 10.34 -10.55
N LEU A 44 3.48 9.41 -11.37
CA LEU A 44 4.01 9.15 -12.71
C LEU A 44 3.94 10.39 -13.61
N ARG A 45 2.79 11.09 -13.59
CA ARG A 45 2.57 12.33 -14.35
C ARG A 45 3.53 13.44 -13.93
N ARG A 46 3.75 13.63 -12.61
CA ARG A 46 4.70 14.64 -12.10
C ARG A 46 6.14 14.34 -12.48
N CYS A 47 6.48 13.06 -12.65
CA CYS A 47 7.79 12.64 -13.10
C CYS A 47 7.92 12.57 -14.63
N GLU A 48 6.83 12.79 -15.37
CA GLU A 48 6.78 12.65 -16.84
C GLU A 48 7.21 11.27 -17.34
N ILE A 49 6.82 10.22 -16.60
CA ILE A 49 7.24 8.83 -16.85
C ILE A 49 6.02 7.94 -17.07
N ASP A 50 6.10 7.07 -18.08
CA ASP A 50 5.12 6.01 -18.32
C ASP A 50 5.36 4.78 -17.42
N ILE A 51 4.29 4.08 -17.05
CA ILE A 51 4.35 2.87 -16.21
C ILE A 51 5.30 1.80 -16.79
N SER A 52 5.49 1.73 -18.12
CA SER A 52 6.40 0.79 -18.77
C SER A 52 7.88 1.02 -18.44
N ARG A 53 8.24 2.20 -17.91
CA ARG A 53 9.60 2.53 -17.45
C ARG A 53 9.86 2.11 -16.01
N ILE A 54 8.82 1.86 -15.23
CA ILE A 54 8.95 1.39 -13.85
C ILE A 54 9.51 -0.03 -13.85
N LYS A 55 10.64 -0.26 -13.19
CA LYS A 55 11.18 -1.60 -13.00
C LYS A 55 10.32 -2.40 -12.03
N CYS A 56 9.96 -1.77 -10.91
CA CYS A 56 9.27 -2.45 -9.82
C CYS A 56 8.15 -1.60 -9.22
N ILE A 57 6.98 -2.21 -9.03
CA ILE A 57 5.82 -1.63 -8.38
C ILE A 57 5.67 -2.30 -7.01
N ILE A 58 5.70 -1.49 -5.95
CA ILE A 58 5.60 -1.92 -4.56
C ILE A 58 4.40 -1.24 -3.89
N PRO A 59 3.23 -1.89 -3.92
CA PRO A 59 2.06 -1.38 -3.24
C PRO A 59 2.06 -1.74 -1.76
N HIS A 60 1.25 -1.03 -0.96
CA HIS A 60 0.88 -1.44 0.39
C HIS A 60 0.35 -2.87 0.36
N GLN A 61 0.91 -3.74 1.21
CA GLN A 61 0.57 -5.16 1.25
C GLN A 61 -0.69 -5.38 2.10
N ALA A 62 -1.84 -4.87 1.64
CA ALA A 62 -3.10 -4.98 2.38
C ALA A 62 -3.80 -6.32 2.14
N ASN A 63 -4.05 -6.63 0.86
CA ASN A 63 -4.76 -7.80 0.40
C ASN A 63 -4.39 -8.05 -1.06
N ARG A 64 -4.19 -9.31 -1.44
CA ARG A 64 -3.81 -9.69 -2.81
C ARG A 64 -4.77 -9.14 -3.88
N ARG A 65 -6.08 -9.15 -3.62
CA ARG A 65 -7.09 -8.61 -4.54
C ARG A 65 -6.94 -7.11 -4.80
N ILE A 66 -6.57 -6.34 -3.77
CA ILE A 66 -6.35 -4.89 -3.92
C ILE A 66 -5.08 -4.65 -4.74
N ILE A 67 -4.00 -5.36 -4.39
CA ILE A 67 -2.70 -5.28 -5.07
C ILE A 67 -2.88 -5.55 -6.57
N ASP A 68 -3.51 -6.68 -6.92
CA ASP A 68 -3.70 -7.08 -8.30
C ASP A 68 -4.56 -6.05 -9.07
N ALA A 69 -5.64 -5.55 -8.45
CA ALA A 69 -6.51 -4.54 -9.06
C ALA A 69 -5.81 -3.19 -9.31
N VAL A 70 -4.96 -2.74 -8.39
CA VAL A 70 -4.19 -1.49 -8.58
C VAL A 70 -3.21 -1.64 -9.76
N VAL A 71 -2.48 -2.76 -9.83
CA VAL A 71 -1.52 -2.99 -10.92
C VAL A 71 -2.22 -3.08 -12.27
N GLU A 72 -3.35 -3.78 -12.35
CA GLU A 72 -4.16 -3.90 -13.57
C GLU A 72 -4.62 -2.52 -14.05
N ARG A 73 -5.17 -1.68 -13.16
CA ARG A 73 -5.66 -0.34 -13.52
C ARG A 73 -4.56 0.60 -13.98
N LEU A 74 -3.38 0.49 -13.37
CA LEU A 74 -2.20 1.26 -13.78
C LEU A 74 -1.62 0.81 -15.13
N GLY A 75 -2.11 -0.27 -15.73
CA GLY A 75 -1.51 -0.86 -16.92
C GLY A 75 -0.15 -1.51 -16.65
N GLY A 76 0.15 -1.80 -15.37
CA GLY A 76 1.37 -2.47 -14.95
C GLY A 76 1.34 -3.95 -15.30
N LYS A 77 2.53 -4.51 -15.54
CA LYS A 77 2.69 -5.94 -15.85
C LYS A 77 2.96 -6.75 -14.58
N PRO A 78 2.52 -8.02 -14.51
CA PRO A 78 2.77 -8.89 -13.35
C PRO A 78 4.24 -9.00 -12.95
N GLU A 79 5.17 -8.96 -13.91
CA GLU A 79 6.61 -9.00 -13.67
C GLU A 79 7.18 -7.72 -13.03
N GLN A 80 6.48 -6.59 -13.11
CA GLN A 80 6.87 -5.36 -12.41
C GLN A 80 6.45 -5.42 -10.92
N LEU A 81 5.44 -6.21 -10.58
CA LEU A 81 4.89 -6.25 -9.23
C LEU A 81 5.74 -7.09 -8.25
N PHE A 82 6.07 -6.52 -7.09
CA PHE A 82 6.63 -7.25 -5.95
C PHE A 82 5.59 -7.48 -4.84
N VAL A 83 5.47 -8.73 -4.37
CA VAL A 83 4.54 -9.13 -3.31
C VAL A 83 5.20 -10.11 -2.36
N ASN A 84 5.22 -9.77 -1.07
CA ASN A 84 5.63 -10.66 0.01
C ASN A 84 4.54 -10.84 1.09
N LEU A 85 3.31 -10.43 0.79
CA LEU A 85 2.14 -10.60 1.65
C LEU A 85 1.99 -12.02 2.22
N HIS A 86 2.35 -13.04 1.44
CA HIS A 86 2.28 -14.45 1.86
C HIS A 86 3.23 -14.81 3.02
N LYS A 87 4.28 -14.01 3.26
CA LYS A 87 5.23 -14.20 4.36
C LYS A 87 4.83 -13.46 5.63
N TYR A 88 4.37 -12.21 5.49
CA TYR A 88 4.19 -11.30 6.63
C TYR A 88 2.74 -10.85 6.89
N GLY A 89 1.83 -11.11 5.96
CA GLY A 89 0.50 -10.50 5.99
C GLY A 89 0.56 -8.97 5.89
N ASN A 90 -0.50 -8.31 6.36
CA ASN A 90 -0.59 -6.86 6.36
C ASN A 90 0.11 -6.27 7.59
N THR A 91 1.29 -5.69 7.38
CA THR A 91 2.10 -5.02 8.42
C THR A 91 1.90 -3.50 8.46
N SER A 92 0.76 -3.01 7.96
CA SER A 92 0.41 -1.58 7.92
C SER A 92 1.49 -0.76 7.20
N ALA A 93 1.94 0.35 7.78
CA ALA A 93 2.93 1.25 7.20
C ALA A 93 4.27 0.55 6.86
N ALA A 94 4.65 -0.49 7.60
CA ALA A 94 5.91 -1.19 7.37
C ALA A 94 5.90 -2.00 6.07
N SER A 95 4.73 -2.32 5.52
CA SER A 95 4.62 -3.29 4.42
C SER A 95 5.38 -2.89 3.17
N VAL A 96 5.36 -1.60 2.83
CA VAL A 96 6.01 -1.09 1.61
C VAL A 96 7.52 -1.16 1.76
N VAL A 97 8.04 -0.81 2.94
CA VAL A 97 9.48 -0.74 3.18
C VAL A 97 10.08 -2.15 3.33
N ILE A 98 9.38 -3.08 3.98
CA ILE A 98 9.79 -4.51 4.02
C ILE A 98 9.82 -5.09 2.60
N ALA A 99 8.81 -4.79 1.78
CA ALA A 99 8.77 -5.25 0.41
C ALA A 99 9.88 -4.64 -0.47
N LEU A 100 10.21 -3.35 -0.27
CA LEU A 100 11.33 -2.69 -0.93
C LEU A 100 12.66 -3.33 -0.57
N ASP A 101 12.92 -3.53 0.72
CA ASP A 101 14.14 -4.18 1.20
C ASP A 101 14.33 -5.57 0.59
N GLU A 102 13.29 -6.43 0.62
CA GLU A 102 13.38 -7.76 0.02
C GLU A 102 13.52 -7.74 -1.51
N ALA A 103 12.90 -6.77 -2.20
CA ALA A 103 13.04 -6.62 -3.65
C ALA A 103 14.47 -6.25 -4.04
N VAL A 104 15.14 -5.43 -3.24
CA VAL A 104 16.55 -5.06 -3.42
C VAL A 104 17.46 -6.23 -3.07
N ALA A 105 17.25 -6.86 -1.91
CA ALA A 105 18.07 -8.00 -1.46
C ALA A 105 17.99 -9.21 -2.41
N SER A 106 16.87 -9.38 -3.11
CA SER A 106 16.69 -10.43 -4.13
C SER A 106 17.26 -10.07 -5.51
N GLY A 107 17.84 -8.88 -5.68
CA GLY A 107 18.40 -8.40 -6.95
C GLY A 107 17.34 -8.01 -7.98
N ARG A 108 16.07 -7.91 -7.59
CA ARG A 108 14.97 -7.50 -8.48
C ARG A 108 14.98 -6.00 -8.78
N ILE A 109 15.57 -5.22 -7.88
CA ILE A 109 15.84 -3.79 -8.01
C ILE A 109 17.35 -3.58 -7.93
N GLN A 110 17.89 -2.82 -8.86
CA GLN A 110 19.30 -2.44 -8.93
C GLN A 110 19.44 -0.91 -8.96
N ARG A 111 20.67 -0.41 -8.78
CA ARG A 111 20.94 1.03 -8.87
C ARG A 111 20.53 1.57 -10.26
N GLY A 112 19.81 2.68 -10.29
CA GLY A 112 19.27 3.33 -11.48
C GLY A 112 17.90 2.80 -11.90
N ASP A 113 17.38 1.74 -11.27
CA ASP A 113 16.02 1.27 -11.54
C ASP A 113 14.98 2.24 -10.96
N LEU A 114 13.93 2.50 -11.74
CA LEU A 114 12.79 3.28 -11.29
C LEU A 114 11.79 2.39 -10.54
N VAL A 115 11.39 2.81 -9.35
CA VAL A 115 10.49 2.06 -8.47
C VAL A 115 9.29 2.93 -8.12
N LEU A 116 8.08 2.38 -8.29
CA LEU A 116 6.83 3.00 -7.87
C LEU A 116 6.42 2.44 -6.51
N LEU A 117 6.41 3.28 -5.49
CA LEU A 117 5.86 2.99 -4.17
C LEU A 117 4.45 3.57 -4.09
N VAL A 118 3.47 2.81 -3.59
CA VAL A 118 2.10 3.31 -3.44
C VAL A 118 1.42 2.74 -2.20
N ALA A 119 0.69 3.57 -1.46
CA ALA A 119 0.05 3.16 -0.22
C ALA A 119 -1.30 3.87 0.03
N PHE A 120 -2.13 3.21 0.84
CA PHE A 120 -3.42 3.70 1.33
C PHE A 120 -3.64 3.20 2.77
N GLY A 121 -4.32 4.00 3.60
CA GLY A 121 -4.61 3.67 4.99
C GLY A 121 -5.79 4.44 5.59
N GLY A 122 -6.14 4.09 6.84
CA GLY A 122 -7.24 4.70 7.57
C GLY A 122 -7.06 6.19 7.81
N GLY A 123 -8.11 6.98 7.58
CA GLY A 123 -8.06 8.45 7.58
C GLY A 123 -9.20 9.13 6.81
N LEU A 124 -9.41 8.87 5.51
CA LEU A 124 -8.56 8.10 4.60
C LEU A 124 -7.36 8.92 4.12
N THR A 125 -6.23 8.24 3.95
CA THR A 125 -4.97 8.83 3.47
C THR A 125 -4.33 7.91 2.44
N TRP A 126 -3.69 8.49 1.43
CA TRP A 126 -2.97 7.76 0.39
C TRP A 126 -1.79 8.56 -0.11
N GLY A 127 -0.87 7.90 -0.78
CA GLY A 127 0.29 8.53 -1.40
C GLY A 127 1.04 7.57 -2.29
N ALA A 128 1.80 8.13 -3.22
CA ALA A 128 2.73 7.40 -4.06
C ALA A 128 4.02 8.20 -4.24
N ALA A 129 5.09 7.48 -4.55
CA ALA A 129 6.38 8.05 -4.89
C ALA A 129 7.03 7.23 -6.01
N VAL A 130 7.60 7.92 -6.99
CA VAL A 130 8.55 7.32 -7.93
C VAL A 130 9.94 7.66 -7.41
N ILE A 131 10.76 6.63 -7.21
CA ILE A 131 12.15 6.78 -6.78
C ILE A 131 13.08 6.13 -7.80
N GLU A 132 14.27 6.70 -7.96
CA GLU A 132 15.41 6.01 -8.57
C GLU A 132 16.22 5.38 -7.43
N TRP A 133 16.44 4.07 -7.50
CA TRP A 133 17.18 3.32 -6.47
C TRP A 133 18.70 3.48 -6.63
#